data_AF-C4Y3V5-F1
#
_entry.id   AF-C4Y3V5-F1
#
_cell.length_a   1.000
_cell.length_b   1.000
_cell.length_c   1.000
_cell.angle_alpha   90.00
_cell.angle_beta   90.00
_cell.angle_gamma   90.00
#
_symmetry.space_group_name_H-M   'P 1'
#
loop_
_entity.id
_entity.type
_entity.pdbx_description
1 polymer ?
#
loop_
_entity_poly.entity_id
_entity_poly.type
_entity_poly.pdbx_seq_one_letter_code
_entity_poly.pdbx_strand_id
1 'polypeptide(L)'
;MEPVQIQPNIPTSGPNGPGTNSIPPYYSAIKQYSSPLPFSSEWDESFAQQQSPLKSKMTYTMAQLASNGIAKSSEKNARASPAHTVTSNSMRSPTRAEEKIRLPKADSAEPTPPPSDLSPEEVSPIDVFWAMVNDITGKDKLAKFGQYSLRLLLHHSKQAEAYLSDEKLNIRSINKTYQGTDKMLDLIINFVRNPRAFARVVVILICSTFTSRLSGVVPALAMFRQFLRFGKSPFRINALLKKVRNHLYFDKTSKVWRIQGSFFSKNTLGELISLYYSVNDESLLLFKLKFLQNKTWRRIAGRHESYAWYCDSWFALYNAWSSLQSLSQQEMDIQIQIRVKQRAKALSKELLGGTALHASHLDDETDDQQLLKEIRFKKSNAMLDIYKTLSDIIFNSYTVFNMKLHFATVQIWMGISASFLSSVKLYRQKKQSLESK
;
A
#
# COMPACT_ATOMS: atom_id res chain seq x y z
N MET A 1 -47.54 57.97 -71.84
CA MET A 1 -47.30 56.96 -70.79
C MET A 1 -46.72 57.71 -69.60
N GLU A 2 -47.58 57.97 -68.61
CA GLU A 2 -47.27 58.81 -67.45
C GLU A 2 -46.30 58.11 -66.48
N PRO A 3 -45.32 58.83 -65.90
CA PRO A 3 -44.49 58.33 -64.82
C PRO A 3 -45.10 58.61 -63.45
N VAL A 4 -45.20 57.56 -62.62
CA VAL A 4 -45.68 57.61 -61.23
C VAL A 4 -44.53 58.00 -60.29
N GLN A 5 -44.71 59.10 -59.55
CA GLN A 5 -43.82 59.55 -58.47
C GLN A 5 -44.38 59.23 -57.07
N ILE A 6 -43.61 58.40 -56.37
CA ILE A 6 -43.20 58.40 -54.94
C ILE A 6 -43.88 59.40 -53.98
N GLN A 7 -44.41 58.89 -52.84
CA GLN A 7 -44.07 59.40 -51.49
C GLN A 7 -44.41 58.38 -50.36
N PRO A 8 -43.71 58.44 -49.20
CA PRO A 8 -43.58 57.34 -48.23
C PRO A 8 -44.52 57.48 -47.02
N ASN A 9 -44.80 56.35 -46.36
CA ASN A 9 -45.55 56.32 -45.09
C ASN A 9 -44.65 56.01 -43.89
N ILE A 10 -44.72 56.90 -42.91
CA ILE A 10 -44.19 56.83 -41.54
C ILE A 10 -45.26 56.17 -40.65
N PRO A 11 -44.88 55.46 -39.57
CA PRO A 11 -45.64 55.59 -38.33
C PRO A 11 -44.78 55.86 -37.06
N THR A 12 -45.11 57.01 -36.45
CA THR A 12 -45.29 57.39 -35.03
C THR A 12 -44.81 56.51 -33.84
N SER A 13 -43.95 57.13 -33.02
CA SER A 13 -43.78 57.22 -31.52
C SER A 13 -44.71 56.42 -30.57
N GLY A 14 -44.35 55.94 -29.36
CA GLY A 14 -43.22 56.09 -28.40
C GLY A 14 -43.50 55.19 -27.15
N PRO A 15 -43.06 55.43 -25.88
CA PRO A 15 -41.90 56.16 -25.32
C PRO A 15 -41.02 55.36 -24.28
N ASN A 16 -39.81 55.87 -24.02
CA ASN A 16 -38.85 55.77 -22.86
C ASN A 16 -39.20 54.88 -21.64
N GLY A 17 -38.35 54.06 -20.97
CA GLY A 17 -36.90 53.73 -20.89
C GLY A 17 -36.69 52.74 -19.70
N PRO A 18 -35.52 52.50 -19.06
CA PRO A 18 -34.12 52.48 -19.51
C PRO A 18 -33.41 51.10 -19.31
N GLY A 19 -32.34 50.91 -20.10
CA GLY A 19 -31.14 50.08 -19.90
C GLY A 19 -31.13 48.84 -18.99
N THR A 20 -31.02 47.66 -19.59
CA THR A 20 -30.14 46.59 -19.10
C THR A 20 -29.35 45.99 -20.26
N ASN A 21 -28.03 45.91 -20.09
CA ASN A 21 -27.07 45.40 -21.07
C ASN A 21 -27.41 43.97 -21.51
N SER A 22 -27.81 43.80 -22.77
CA SER A 22 -27.95 42.49 -23.41
C SER A 22 -26.59 41.98 -23.89
N ILE A 23 -25.96 41.16 -23.05
CA ILE A 23 -24.83 40.31 -23.41
C ILE A 23 -25.36 39.19 -24.33
N PRO A 24 -24.68 38.85 -25.45
CA PRO A 24 -25.19 37.88 -26.43
C PRO A 24 -25.27 36.44 -25.88
N PRO A 25 -26.19 35.60 -26.42
CA PRO A 25 -26.46 34.26 -25.90
C PRO A 25 -25.42 33.27 -26.42
N TYR A 26 -24.23 33.26 -25.81
CA TYR A 26 -23.20 32.24 -26.02
C TYR A 26 -22.67 31.70 -24.70
N TYR A 27 -23.55 31.19 -23.83
CA TYR A 27 -23.15 30.26 -22.76
C TYR A 27 -24.33 29.32 -22.45
N SER A 28 -24.57 28.37 -23.36
CA SER A 28 -25.39 27.21 -23.06
C SER A 28 -24.57 26.23 -22.20
N ALA A 29 -25.09 25.95 -21.00
CA ALA A 29 -24.76 24.82 -20.14
C ALA A 29 -23.25 24.50 -19.97
N ILE A 30 -22.65 25.09 -18.93
CA ILE A 30 -21.47 24.49 -18.28
C ILE A 30 -21.86 23.07 -17.88
N LYS A 31 -21.47 22.09 -18.71
CA LYS A 31 -21.42 20.68 -18.32
C LYS A 31 -20.55 20.64 -17.08
N GLN A 32 -21.20 20.47 -15.93
CA GLN A 32 -20.55 20.03 -14.71
C GLN A 32 -19.75 18.78 -15.09
N TYR A 33 -18.42 18.92 -15.13
CA TYR A 33 -17.52 17.77 -15.03
C TYR A 33 -17.77 17.18 -13.65
N SER A 34 -18.82 16.36 -13.55
CA SER A 34 -18.96 15.39 -12.49
C SER A 34 -17.69 14.54 -12.58
N SER A 35 -16.82 14.70 -11.60
CA SER A 35 -15.73 13.75 -11.39
C SER A 35 -16.39 12.48 -10.83
N PRO A 36 -16.47 11.36 -11.55
CA PRO A 36 -16.46 10.09 -10.87
C PRO A 36 -14.99 9.79 -10.61
N LEU A 37 -14.60 9.30 -9.45
CA LEU A 37 -13.77 8.09 -9.35
C LEU A 37 -13.41 7.80 -7.89
N PRO A 38 -13.90 6.67 -7.36
CA PRO A 38 -13.56 6.16 -6.07
C PRO A 38 -12.28 5.33 -6.07
N PHE A 39 -11.64 5.26 -4.92
CA PHE A 39 -10.37 4.63 -4.66
C PHE A 39 -10.26 4.35 -3.14
N SER A 40 -9.93 3.13 -2.71
CA SER A 40 -9.45 2.83 -1.33
C SER A 40 -7.98 2.54 -1.22
N SER A 41 -7.49 2.77 -0.01
CA SER A 41 -6.38 2.10 0.66
C SER A 41 -6.91 0.91 1.54
N GLU A 42 -6.21 -0.23 1.55
CA GLU A 42 -6.61 -1.47 2.27
C GLU A 42 -5.44 -2.01 3.13
N TRP A 43 -4.73 -1.15 3.86
CA TRP A 43 -3.36 -1.46 4.36
C TRP A 43 -3.21 -1.94 5.81
N ASP A 44 -4.23 -2.47 6.48
CA ASP A 44 -4.12 -2.86 7.89
C ASP A 44 -4.04 -4.38 8.19
N GLU A 45 -4.23 -5.28 7.22
CA GLU A 45 -4.25 -6.73 7.54
C GLU A 45 -2.86 -7.36 7.72
N SER A 46 -1.81 -6.81 7.10
CA SER A 46 -0.45 -7.39 7.20
C SER A 46 0.29 -7.07 8.49
N PHE A 47 -0.16 -6.08 9.28
CA PHE A 47 0.50 -5.66 10.52
C PHE A 47 -0.08 -6.30 11.78
N ALA A 48 -1.34 -6.74 11.74
CA ALA A 48 -2.01 -7.30 12.91
C ALA A 48 -1.54 -8.72 13.29
N GLN A 49 -0.91 -9.47 12.36
CA GLN A 49 -0.42 -10.83 12.61
C GLN A 49 1.03 -10.93 13.13
N GLN A 50 1.80 -9.82 13.17
CA GLN A 50 3.20 -9.86 13.61
C GLN A 50 3.46 -9.21 14.98
N GLN A 51 2.43 -8.72 15.67
CA GLN A 51 2.58 -8.14 17.01
C GLN A 51 2.02 -9.09 18.09
N SER A 52 2.81 -10.11 18.49
CA SER A 52 3.05 -10.63 19.89
C SER A 52 3.27 -12.17 19.97
N PRO A 53 4.04 -12.72 20.96
CA PRO A 53 4.88 -12.08 21.97
C PRO A 53 6.35 -12.53 21.93
N LEU A 54 7.29 -11.60 21.70
CA LEU A 54 8.70 -11.76 22.11
C LEU A 54 9.03 -11.00 23.41
N LYS A 55 8.00 -10.52 24.12
CA LYS A 55 8.11 -9.96 25.46
C LYS A 55 8.01 -11.05 26.54
N SER A 56 8.96 -11.98 26.58
CA SER A 56 9.36 -12.66 27.82
C SER A 56 10.53 -13.61 27.54
N LYS A 57 11.74 -13.25 28.00
CA LYS A 57 12.68 -14.19 28.66
C LYS A 57 14.05 -13.61 29.00
N MET A 58 14.49 -12.48 28.45
CA MET A 58 15.90 -12.05 28.67
C MET A 58 16.16 -10.99 29.75
N THR A 59 15.15 -10.41 30.40
CA THR A 59 15.41 -9.31 31.36
C THR A 59 15.60 -9.76 32.82
N TYR A 60 15.42 -11.04 33.16
CA TYR A 60 15.46 -11.48 34.57
C TYR A 60 16.79 -12.10 35.03
N THR A 61 17.72 -12.44 34.14
CA THR A 61 18.88 -13.26 34.54
C THR A 61 20.08 -12.48 35.08
N MET A 62 20.18 -11.16 34.82
CA MET A 62 21.34 -10.37 35.28
C MET A 62 21.12 -9.59 36.58
N ALA A 63 19.87 -9.38 37.01
CA ALA A 63 19.58 -8.70 38.28
C ALA A 63 19.67 -9.64 39.50
N GLN A 64 19.60 -10.96 39.32
CA GLN A 64 19.68 -11.94 40.42
C GLN A 64 21.12 -12.40 40.75
N LEU A 65 22.10 -12.14 39.89
CA LEU A 65 23.51 -12.46 40.14
C LEU A 65 24.27 -11.36 40.89
N ALA A 66 23.70 -10.15 41.00
CA ALA A 66 24.32 -9.01 41.68
C ALA A 66 23.89 -8.84 43.16
N SER A 67 22.97 -9.65 43.69
CA SER A 67 22.43 -9.48 45.05
C SER A 67 22.82 -10.56 46.07
N ASN A 68 23.61 -11.57 45.68
CA ASN A 68 23.94 -12.72 46.57
C ASN A 68 25.38 -12.75 47.10
N GLY A 69 26.06 -11.61 47.12
CA GLY A 69 27.34 -11.47 47.81
C GLY A 69 27.30 -10.26 48.74
N ILE A 70 27.15 -10.52 50.05
CA ILE A 70 27.56 -9.72 51.23
C ILE A 70 26.52 -9.83 52.37
N ALA A 71 27.02 -10.19 53.57
CA ALA A 71 26.40 -10.29 54.92
C ALA A 71 25.74 -11.64 55.30
N LYS A 72 26.44 -12.56 56.00
CA LYS A 72 26.79 -12.64 57.45
C LYS A 72 25.63 -12.92 58.42
N SER A 73 25.61 -14.16 58.94
CA SER A 73 25.47 -14.61 60.35
C SER A 73 24.44 -13.96 61.29
N SER A 74 23.49 -14.73 61.84
CA SER A 74 23.48 -15.17 63.26
C SER A 74 22.15 -15.87 63.68
N GLU A 75 22.30 -17.00 64.39
CA GLU A 75 21.48 -17.58 65.49
C GLU A 75 19.97 -17.88 65.37
N LYS A 76 19.57 -19.18 65.50
CA LYS A 76 18.89 -19.87 66.65
C LYS A 76 17.43 -19.41 66.90
N ASN A 77 16.41 -20.22 67.17
CA ASN A 77 16.30 -21.56 67.77
C ASN A 77 14.85 -22.11 67.63
N ALA A 78 14.72 -23.46 67.59
CA ALA A 78 13.62 -24.33 68.09
C ALA A 78 12.15 -24.07 67.62
N ARG A 79 11.27 -25.06 67.29
CA ARG A 79 10.89 -26.24 68.07
C ARG A 79 9.86 -27.13 67.31
N ALA A 80 10.04 -28.46 67.39
CA ALA A 80 9.08 -29.61 67.43
C ALA A 80 7.99 -29.78 66.32
N SER A 81 8.02 -30.80 65.45
CA SER A 81 7.73 -32.26 65.61
C SER A 81 6.22 -32.63 65.49
N PRO A 82 5.79 -33.87 65.16
CA PRO A 82 6.41 -34.95 64.35
C PRO A 82 5.40 -35.83 63.50
N ALA A 83 5.98 -36.84 62.82
CA ALA A 83 5.48 -38.22 62.58
C ALA A 83 4.66 -38.56 61.31
N HIS A 84 5.25 -39.41 60.43
CA HIS A 84 4.91 -40.83 60.17
C HIS A 84 5.72 -41.33 58.93
N THR A 85 6.67 -42.28 59.02
CA THR A 85 6.58 -43.76 59.11
C THR A 85 6.66 -44.49 57.74
N VAL A 86 7.85 -45.03 57.45
CA VAL A 86 8.21 -46.40 56.95
C VAL A 86 7.73 -46.90 55.58
N THR A 87 8.70 -47.25 54.71
CA THR A 87 8.98 -48.60 54.10
C THR A 87 10.11 -48.45 53.05
N SER A 88 11.32 -49.02 53.23
CA SER A 88 11.82 -50.32 52.72
C SER A 88 11.56 -50.53 51.21
N ASN A 89 12.46 -50.94 50.31
CA ASN A 89 13.71 -51.69 50.33
C ASN A 89 14.47 -51.48 49.00
N SER A 90 15.78 -51.72 49.01
CA SER A 90 16.46 -52.70 48.15
C SER A 90 17.73 -52.18 47.45
N MET A 91 18.82 -52.81 47.88
CA MET A 91 20.17 -52.80 47.31
C MET A 91 20.20 -53.28 45.85
N ARG A 92 21.02 -52.66 45.02
CA ARG A 92 22.07 -53.36 44.26
C ARG A 92 23.07 -52.38 43.64
N SER A 93 24.33 -52.53 44.02
CA SER A 93 25.50 -51.94 43.36
C SER A 93 26.13 -52.99 42.42
N PRO A 94 27.29 -52.73 41.76
CA PRO A 94 27.38 -52.70 40.30
C PRO A 94 28.21 -53.87 39.76
N THR A 95 28.19 -54.11 38.45
CA THR A 95 29.20 -54.96 37.81
C THR A 95 29.81 -54.27 36.60
N ARG A 96 31.11 -54.00 36.77
CA ARG A 96 32.10 -53.54 35.80
C ARG A 96 32.53 -54.73 34.94
N ALA A 97 32.57 -54.56 33.62
CA ALA A 97 33.32 -55.43 32.73
C ALA A 97 33.98 -54.58 31.64
N GLU A 98 35.31 -54.60 31.65
CA GLU A 98 36.20 -54.12 30.59
C GLU A 98 36.16 -55.14 29.44
N GLU A 99 36.05 -54.71 28.18
CA GLU A 99 36.77 -55.42 27.12
C GLU A 99 37.05 -54.59 25.86
N LYS A 100 38.35 -54.58 25.53
CA LYS A 100 39.01 -54.59 24.22
C LYS A 100 38.65 -53.56 23.14
N ILE A 101 39.60 -52.63 23.04
CA ILE A 101 40.16 -52.07 21.81
C ILE A 101 40.39 -53.16 20.74
N ARG A 102 39.77 -52.99 19.57
CA ARG A 102 40.22 -53.56 18.29
C ARG A 102 40.14 -52.48 17.22
N LEU A 103 41.31 -52.10 16.68
CA LEU A 103 41.45 -51.39 15.41
C LEU A 103 41.01 -52.30 14.26
N PRO A 104 40.25 -51.76 13.28
CA PRO A 104 40.33 -52.21 11.91
C PRO A 104 40.93 -51.11 11.02
N LYS A 105 42.11 -51.45 10.50
CA LYS A 105 42.54 -51.37 9.09
C LYS A 105 41.98 -50.23 8.23
N ALA A 106 42.90 -49.38 7.80
CA ALA A 106 42.74 -48.40 6.73
C ALA A 106 42.50 -49.10 5.39
N ASP A 107 41.30 -48.92 4.84
CA ASP A 107 41.03 -49.05 3.42
C ASP A 107 40.77 -47.65 2.85
N SER A 108 41.45 -47.36 1.74
CA SER A 108 41.44 -46.11 1.01
C SER A 108 40.03 -45.63 0.66
N ALA A 109 39.56 -44.60 1.36
CA ALA A 109 38.43 -43.80 0.91
C ALA A 109 38.95 -42.74 -0.08
N GLU A 110 38.46 -42.80 -1.32
CA GLU A 110 38.63 -41.75 -2.32
C GLU A 110 38.20 -40.39 -1.75
N PRO A 111 38.89 -39.30 -2.11
CA PRO A 111 38.54 -37.96 -1.65
C PRO A 111 37.14 -37.61 -2.15
N THR A 112 36.21 -37.45 -1.20
CA THR A 112 34.89 -36.90 -1.45
C THR A 112 35.07 -35.52 -2.11
N PRO A 113 34.39 -35.22 -3.23
CA PRO A 113 34.47 -33.89 -3.82
C PRO A 113 34.01 -32.85 -2.78
N PRO A 114 34.64 -31.66 -2.74
CA PRO A 114 34.24 -30.61 -1.81
C PRO A 114 32.75 -30.30 -2.01
N PRO A 115 32.01 -30.00 -0.92
CA PRO A 115 30.63 -29.57 -1.04
C PRO A 115 30.60 -28.38 -1.98
N SER A 116 29.93 -28.56 -3.12
CA SER A 116 29.65 -27.48 -4.05
C SER A 116 28.94 -26.37 -3.29
N ASP A 117 29.63 -25.24 -3.13
CA ASP A 117 29.05 -23.98 -2.69
C ASP A 117 27.84 -23.67 -3.59
N LEU A 118 26.65 -24.01 -3.11
CA LEU A 118 25.41 -23.53 -3.68
C LEU A 118 25.39 -22.03 -3.41
N SER A 119 25.88 -21.25 -4.39
CA SER A 119 25.63 -19.82 -4.44
C SER A 119 24.14 -19.58 -4.19
N PRO A 120 23.75 -18.70 -3.25
CA PRO A 120 22.35 -18.46 -2.94
C PRO A 120 21.61 -18.17 -4.25
N GLU A 121 20.58 -18.98 -4.53
CA GLU A 121 19.80 -18.90 -5.76
C GLU A 121 19.25 -17.48 -5.89
N GLU A 122 19.84 -16.69 -6.78
CA GLU A 122 19.49 -15.28 -6.91
C GLU A 122 18.08 -15.21 -7.52
N VAL A 123 17.10 -14.80 -6.70
CA VAL A 123 15.69 -14.77 -7.10
C VAL A 123 15.52 -13.89 -8.33
N SER A 124 15.05 -14.48 -9.42
CA SER A 124 14.88 -13.76 -10.68
C SER A 124 13.82 -12.65 -10.55
N PRO A 125 14.06 -11.45 -11.09
CA PRO A 125 13.08 -10.35 -11.08
C PRO A 125 11.73 -10.74 -11.70
N ILE A 126 11.73 -11.66 -12.67
CA ILE A 126 10.50 -12.14 -13.32
C ILE A 126 9.64 -12.98 -12.37
N ASP A 127 10.27 -13.75 -11.47
CA ASP A 127 9.55 -14.59 -10.50
C ASP A 127 8.90 -13.73 -9.43
N VAL A 128 9.58 -12.67 -8.99
CA VAL A 128 8.99 -11.65 -8.10
C VAL A 128 7.79 -10.99 -8.77
N PHE A 129 7.92 -10.61 -10.04
CA PHE A 129 6.82 -10.01 -10.79
C PHE A 129 5.64 -10.99 -10.96
N TRP A 130 5.92 -12.25 -11.30
CA TRP A 130 4.91 -13.29 -11.40
C TRP A 130 4.19 -13.52 -10.06
N ALA A 131 4.93 -13.55 -8.95
CA ALA A 131 4.37 -13.63 -7.61
C ALA A 131 3.50 -12.42 -7.25
N MET A 132 3.84 -11.22 -7.72
CA MET A 132 2.99 -10.04 -7.59
C MET A 132 1.71 -10.17 -8.42
N VAL A 133 1.80 -10.59 -9.67
CA VAL A 133 0.64 -10.72 -10.57
C VAL A 133 -0.33 -11.79 -10.10
N ASN A 134 0.15 -12.85 -9.44
CA ASN A 134 -0.72 -13.90 -8.89
C ASN A 134 -1.45 -13.49 -7.61
N ASP A 135 -0.93 -12.48 -6.90
CA ASP A 135 -1.53 -11.95 -5.68
C ASP A 135 -2.67 -10.96 -6.00
N ILE A 136 -3.81 -11.07 -5.30
CA ILE A 136 -4.96 -10.16 -5.46
C ILE A 136 -4.52 -8.70 -5.21
N THR A 137 -3.69 -8.49 -4.18
CA THR A 137 -3.16 -7.17 -3.85
C THR A 137 -2.22 -6.63 -4.93
N GLY A 138 -1.45 -7.51 -5.59
CA GLY A 138 -0.58 -7.10 -6.69
C GLY A 138 -1.37 -6.74 -7.94
N LYS A 139 -2.41 -7.52 -8.30
CA LYS A 139 -3.34 -7.18 -9.39
C LYS A 139 -3.98 -5.80 -9.20
N ASP A 140 -4.46 -5.49 -8.00
CA ASP A 140 -5.05 -4.16 -7.72
C ASP A 140 -4.04 -3.02 -7.87
N LYS A 141 -2.81 -3.19 -7.35
CA LYS A 141 -1.74 -2.18 -7.46
C LYS A 141 -1.30 -1.95 -8.90
N LEU A 142 -1.10 -3.02 -9.66
CA LEU A 142 -0.72 -2.94 -11.07
C LEU A 142 -1.85 -2.34 -11.90
N ALA A 143 -3.11 -2.69 -11.62
CA ALA A 143 -4.26 -2.06 -12.24
C ALA A 143 -4.35 -0.56 -11.91
N LYS A 144 -4.05 -0.15 -10.66
CA LYS A 144 -3.99 1.26 -10.25
C LYS A 144 -2.90 2.00 -11.03
N PHE A 145 -1.70 1.42 -11.13
CA PHE A 145 -0.60 2.00 -11.88
C PHE A 145 -0.92 2.12 -13.38
N GLY A 146 -1.45 1.07 -14.00
CA GLY A 146 -1.88 1.07 -15.40
C GLY A 146 -3.01 2.08 -15.66
N GLN A 147 -3.99 2.18 -14.76
CA GLN A 147 -5.09 3.14 -14.84
C GLN A 147 -4.59 4.59 -14.88
N TYR A 148 -3.63 4.96 -14.01
CA TYR A 148 -3.10 6.32 -13.98
C TYR A 148 -2.09 6.61 -15.09
N SER A 149 -1.26 5.63 -15.46
CA SER A 149 -0.36 5.74 -16.60
C SER A 149 -1.15 5.96 -17.88
N LEU A 150 -2.23 5.20 -18.07
CA LEU A 150 -3.11 5.35 -19.22
C LEU A 150 -3.85 6.70 -19.22
N ARG A 151 -4.23 7.22 -18.06
CA ARG A 151 -4.79 8.59 -17.95
C ARG A 151 -3.81 9.64 -18.39
N LEU A 152 -2.55 9.52 -17.98
CA LEU A 152 -1.50 10.45 -18.37
C LEU A 152 -1.30 10.41 -19.89
N LEU A 153 -1.22 9.22 -20.47
CA LEU A 153 -1.11 9.03 -21.91
C LEU A 153 -2.32 9.61 -22.66
N LEU A 154 -3.54 9.36 -22.18
CA LEU A 154 -4.75 9.94 -22.78
C LEU A 154 -4.80 11.46 -22.65
N HIS A 155 -4.29 12.01 -21.55
CA HIS A 155 -4.22 13.46 -21.36
C HIS A 155 -3.24 14.10 -22.36
N HIS A 156 -2.04 13.55 -22.48
CA HIS A 156 -1.05 14.02 -23.45
C HIS A 156 -1.50 13.78 -24.89
N SER A 157 -2.15 12.65 -25.18
CA SER A 157 -2.71 12.36 -26.51
C SER A 157 -3.75 13.40 -26.93
N LYS A 158 -4.64 13.81 -26.00
CA LYS A 158 -5.63 14.87 -26.27
C LYS A 158 -5.00 16.24 -26.43
N GLN A 159 -3.98 16.55 -25.62
CA GLN A 159 -3.23 17.81 -25.78
C GLN A 159 -2.46 17.86 -27.09
N ALA A 160 -1.80 16.76 -27.48
CA ALA A 160 -1.10 16.64 -28.75
C ALA A 160 -2.08 16.73 -29.93
N GLU A 161 -3.24 16.07 -29.85
CA GLU A 161 -4.32 16.20 -30.84
C GLU A 161 -4.76 17.67 -30.95
N ALA A 162 -5.08 18.33 -29.84
CA ALA A 162 -5.53 19.72 -29.84
C ALA A 162 -4.46 20.73 -30.33
N TYR A 163 -3.19 20.49 -30.00
CA TYR A 163 -2.08 21.34 -30.45
C TYR A 163 -1.78 21.17 -31.95
N LEU A 164 -1.93 19.96 -32.47
CA LEU A 164 -1.63 19.63 -33.86
C LEU A 164 -2.84 19.83 -34.80
N SER A 165 -4.06 19.83 -34.27
CA SER A 165 -5.28 20.14 -35.01
C SER A 165 -5.42 21.65 -35.23
N ASP A 166 -4.81 22.18 -36.27
CA ASP A 166 -5.13 23.52 -36.77
C ASP A 166 -6.59 23.57 -37.28
N GLU A 167 -7.23 24.75 -37.27
CA GLU A 167 -8.60 25.00 -37.80
C GLU A 167 -8.84 24.48 -39.23
N LYS A 168 -7.76 24.27 -40.01
CA LYS A 168 -7.82 23.78 -41.40
C LYS A 168 -7.79 22.25 -41.53
N LEU A 169 -7.44 21.49 -40.50
CA LEU A 169 -7.29 20.03 -40.55
C LEU A 169 -8.45 19.34 -39.84
N ASN A 170 -9.56 19.17 -40.56
CA ASN A 170 -10.73 18.48 -40.04
C ASN A 170 -10.49 16.96 -40.02
N ILE A 171 -10.25 16.39 -38.85
CA ILE A 171 -9.94 14.96 -38.63
C ILE A 171 -11.01 14.02 -39.23
N ARG A 172 -12.26 14.48 -39.29
CA ARG A 172 -13.36 13.77 -39.95
C ARG A 172 -13.22 13.70 -41.47
N SER A 173 -12.66 14.71 -42.13
CA SER A 173 -12.46 14.66 -43.59
C SER A 173 -11.30 13.75 -43.94
N ILE A 174 -10.22 13.75 -43.15
CA ILE A 174 -9.03 12.90 -43.35
C ILE A 174 -9.41 11.42 -43.20
N ASN A 175 -10.06 11.04 -42.09
CA ASN A 175 -10.41 9.63 -41.85
C ASN A 175 -11.42 9.08 -42.88
N LYS A 176 -12.27 9.95 -43.44
CA LYS A 176 -13.21 9.60 -44.52
C LYS A 176 -12.58 9.59 -45.91
N THR A 177 -11.48 10.31 -46.11
CA THR A 177 -10.78 10.42 -47.40
C THR A 177 -9.84 9.24 -47.65
N TYR A 178 -9.32 8.58 -46.61
CA TYR A 178 -8.22 7.59 -46.73
C TYR A 178 -8.60 6.14 -46.37
N GLN A 179 -9.89 5.76 -46.43
CA GLN A 179 -10.32 4.37 -46.21
C GLN A 179 -10.05 3.41 -47.41
N GLY A 180 -9.57 3.90 -48.56
CA GLY A 180 -9.35 3.09 -49.77
C GLY A 180 -7.88 2.77 -50.06
N THR A 181 -7.61 1.57 -50.59
CA THR A 181 -6.29 1.06 -50.98
C THR A 181 -5.57 1.91 -52.04
N ASP A 182 -6.30 2.43 -53.03
CA ASP A 182 -5.70 3.25 -54.11
C ASP A 182 -5.18 4.62 -53.62
N LYS A 183 -5.72 5.11 -52.50
CA LYS A 183 -5.34 6.40 -51.90
C LYS A 183 -4.19 6.30 -50.91
N MET A 184 -3.72 5.09 -50.58
CA MET A 184 -2.50 4.92 -49.78
C MET A 184 -1.24 5.26 -50.58
N LEU A 185 -1.22 5.00 -51.89
CA LEU A 185 -0.08 5.37 -52.76
C LEU A 185 0.07 6.88 -52.88
N ASP A 186 -1.03 7.61 -53.06
CA ASP A 186 -1.06 9.08 -53.04
C ASP A 186 -0.64 9.66 -51.67
N LEU A 187 -0.91 8.93 -50.59
CA LEU A 187 -0.48 9.29 -49.24
C LEU A 187 1.04 9.17 -49.08
N ILE A 188 1.64 8.11 -49.63
CA ILE A 188 3.09 7.87 -49.63
C ILE A 188 3.81 8.87 -50.55
N ILE A 189 3.21 9.22 -51.69
CA ILE A 189 3.77 10.22 -52.61
C ILE A 189 3.71 11.63 -51.98
N ASN A 190 2.62 11.97 -51.29
CA ASN A 190 2.53 13.22 -50.51
C ASN A 190 3.45 13.22 -49.28
N PHE A 191 3.77 12.05 -48.70
CA PHE A 191 4.72 11.90 -47.62
C PHE A 191 6.15 12.27 -48.04
N VAL A 192 6.59 11.82 -49.23
CA VAL A 192 7.91 12.20 -49.78
C VAL A 192 7.97 13.69 -50.08
N ARG A 193 6.85 14.29 -50.52
CA ARG A 193 6.78 15.70 -50.92
C ARG A 193 6.71 16.67 -49.74
N ASN A 194 6.06 16.30 -48.63
CA ASN A 194 5.88 17.13 -47.44
C ASN A 194 5.91 16.30 -46.13
N PRO A 195 7.09 15.83 -45.70
CA PRO A 195 7.21 14.89 -44.58
C PRO A 195 6.71 15.46 -43.25
N ARG A 196 6.84 16.78 -43.02
CA ARG A 196 6.40 17.45 -41.79
C ARG A 196 4.87 17.49 -41.65
N ALA A 197 4.14 17.81 -42.72
CA ALA A 197 2.69 17.87 -42.71
C ALA A 197 2.08 16.47 -42.57
N PHE A 198 2.67 15.49 -43.24
CA PHE A 198 2.26 14.10 -43.11
C PHE A 198 2.51 13.53 -41.70
N ALA A 199 3.70 13.75 -41.14
CA ALA A 199 4.01 13.32 -39.77
C ALA A 199 3.01 13.91 -38.75
N ARG A 200 2.61 15.17 -38.93
CA ARG A 200 1.55 15.79 -38.12
C ARG A 200 0.22 15.05 -38.24
N VAL A 201 -0.23 14.71 -39.45
CA VAL A 201 -1.48 13.96 -39.68
C VAL A 201 -1.41 12.54 -39.10
N VAL A 202 -0.29 11.85 -39.26
CA VAL A 202 -0.08 10.50 -38.69
C VAL A 202 -0.12 10.54 -37.17
N VAL A 203 0.56 11.50 -36.54
CA VAL A 203 0.54 11.67 -35.08
C VAL A 203 -0.88 11.95 -34.60
N ILE A 204 -1.63 12.84 -35.26
CA ILE A 204 -3.04 13.10 -34.92
C ILE A 204 -3.88 11.82 -35.05
N LEU A 205 -3.70 11.04 -36.10
CA LEU A 205 -4.47 9.82 -36.34
C LEU A 205 -4.14 8.73 -35.31
N ILE A 206 -2.86 8.57 -34.95
CA ILE A 206 -2.42 7.68 -33.87
C ILE A 206 -3.02 8.15 -32.54
N CYS A 207 -2.92 9.44 -32.20
CA CYS A 207 -3.48 10.00 -30.97
C CYS A 207 -5.01 9.85 -30.89
N SER A 208 -5.72 10.08 -31.99
CA SER A 208 -7.19 9.95 -32.05
C SER A 208 -7.64 8.48 -31.97
N THR A 209 -6.91 7.58 -32.65
CA THR A 209 -7.15 6.14 -32.57
C THR A 209 -6.84 5.60 -31.18
N PHE A 210 -5.72 6.02 -30.59
CA PHE A 210 -5.33 5.68 -29.22
C PHE A 210 -6.38 6.15 -28.22
N THR A 211 -6.84 7.40 -28.35
CA THR A 211 -7.86 7.98 -27.47
C THR A 211 -9.20 7.27 -27.59
N SER A 212 -9.67 7.01 -28.81
CA SER A 212 -10.96 6.32 -29.02
C SER A 212 -10.95 4.88 -28.51
N ARG A 213 -9.85 4.14 -28.71
CA ARG A 213 -9.72 2.74 -28.28
C ARG A 213 -9.51 2.60 -26.77
N LEU A 214 -8.71 3.47 -26.16
CA LEU A 214 -8.29 3.31 -24.77
C LEU A 214 -9.09 4.15 -23.76
N SER A 215 -9.91 5.09 -24.21
CA SER A 215 -10.80 5.87 -23.33
C SER A 215 -11.72 4.97 -22.48
N GLY A 216 -12.16 3.83 -23.03
CA GLY A 216 -12.98 2.84 -22.31
C GLY A 216 -12.20 1.97 -21.32
N VAL A 217 -10.88 1.84 -21.47
CA VAL A 217 -10.05 0.96 -20.63
C VAL A 217 -9.84 1.55 -19.24
N VAL A 218 -9.69 2.87 -19.11
CA VAL A 218 -9.54 3.54 -17.80
C VAL A 218 -10.71 3.27 -16.85
N PRO A 219 -12.00 3.48 -17.23
CA PRO A 219 -13.13 3.15 -16.38
C PRO A 219 -13.28 1.64 -16.16
N ALA A 220 -12.91 0.81 -17.13
CA ALA A 220 -12.90 -0.65 -16.97
C ALA A 220 -11.89 -1.10 -15.90
N LEU A 221 -10.67 -0.58 -15.90
CA LEU A 221 -9.67 -0.83 -14.86
C LEU A 221 -10.13 -0.35 -13.48
N ALA A 222 -10.79 0.80 -13.42
CA ALA A 222 -11.36 1.28 -12.17
C ALA A 222 -12.47 0.35 -11.65
N MET A 223 -13.32 -0.17 -12.54
CA MET A 223 -14.36 -1.15 -12.17
C MET A 223 -13.77 -2.50 -11.77
N PHE A 224 -12.76 -2.99 -12.49
CA PHE A 224 -12.01 -4.20 -12.16
C PHE A 224 -11.44 -4.14 -10.74
N ARG A 225 -10.86 -3.00 -10.36
CA ARG A 225 -10.34 -2.80 -9.01
C ARG A 225 -11.43 -2.83 -7.94
N GLN A 226 -12.59 -2.25 -8.21
CA GLN A 226 -13.74 -2.37 -7.29
C GLN A 226 -14.21 -3.81 -7.15
N PHE A 227 -14.20 -4.59 -8.23
CA PHE A 227 -14.50 -6.03 -8.15
C PHE A 227 -13.52 -6.79 -7.28
N LEU A 228 -12.22 -6.50 -7.37
CA LEU A 228 -11.20 -7.14 -6.51
C LEU A 228 -11.41 -6.84 -5.01
N ARG A 229 -12.10 -5.75 -4.69
CA ARG A 229 -12.36 -5.28 -3.32
C ARG A 229 -13.76 -5.60 -2.84
N PHE A 230 -14.65 -5.98 -3.76
CA PHE A 230 -16.04 -6.30 -3.49
C PHE A 230 -16.15 -7.55 -2.63
N GLY A 231 -17.07 -7.53 -1.66
CA GLY A 231 -17.37 -8.67 -0.81
C GLY A 231 -16.64 -8.65 0.53
N LYS A 232 -15.85 -7.62 0.84
CA LYS A 232 -15.20 -7.46 2.16
C LYS A 232 -16.15 -6.87 3.20
N SER A 233 -17.16 -6.10 2.81
CA SER A 233 -18.08 -5.47 3.76
C SER A 233 -18.82 -6.44 4.69
N PRO A 234 -19.41 -7.57 4.25
CA PRO A 234 -20.15 -8.46 5.16
C PRO A 234 -19.24 -9.09 6.23
N PHE A 235 -18.01 -9.43 5.87
CA PHE A 235 -17.03 -9.97 6.82
C PHE A 235 -16.60 -8.94 7.84
N ARG A 236 -16.39 -7.68 7.42
CA ARG A 236 -16.06 -6.56 8.31
C ARG A 236 -17.20 -6.25 9.29
N ILE A 237 -18.45 -6.28 8.82
CA ILE A 237 -19.62 -6.12 9.68
C ILE A 237 -19.65 -7.23 10.74
N ASN A 238 -19.50 -8.50 10.32
CA ASN A 238 -19.49 -9.62 11.25
C ASN A 238 -18.35 -9.53 12.27
N ALA A 239 -17.14 -9.15 11.84
CA ALA A 239 -16.00 -8.93 12.72
C ALA A 239 -16.27 -7.83 13.75
N LEU A 240 -16.81 -6.69 13.32
CA LEU A 240 -17.17 -5.58 14.20
C LEU A 240 -18.27 -5.99 15.19
N LEU A 241 -19.30 -6.72 14.73
CA LEU A 241 -20.39 -7.22 15.58
C LEU A 241 -19.88 -8.19 16.65
N LYS A 242 -18.99 -9.12 16.28
CA LYS A 242 -18.33 -10.02 17.24
C LYS A 242 -17.53 -9.23 18.28
N LYS A 243 -16.79 -8.21 17.85
CA LYS A 243 -15.99 -7.35 18.73
C LYS A 243 -16.85 -6.53 19.68
N VAL A 244 -17.94 -5.94 19.19
CA VAL A 244 -18.94 -5.26 20.01
C VAL A 244 -19.50 -6.23 21.05
N ARG A 245 -19.93 -7.43 20.63
CA ARG A 245 -20.48 -8.45 21.54
C ARG A 245 -19.49 -8.87 22.63
N ASN A 246 -18.20 -8.99 22.30
CA ASN A 246 -17.17 -9.41 23.26
C ASN A 246 -16.80 -8.31 24.27
N HIS A 247 -16.96 -7.03 23.92
CA HIS A 247 -16.66 -5.90 24.81
C HIS A 247 -17.90 -5.29 25.48
N LEU A 248 -19.09 -5.79 25.14
CA LEU A 248 -20.35 -5.42 25.77
C LEU A 248 -20.55 -6.30 27.00
N TYR A 249 -20.53 -5.70 28.19
CA TYR A 249 -20.81 -6.39 29.43
C TYR A 249 -22.04 -5.79 30.09
N PHE A 250 -22.83 -6.64 30.75
CA PHE A 250 -23.97 -6.21 31.52
C PHE A 250 -23.50 -5.83 32.93
N ASP A 251 -23.55 -4.54 33.27
CA ASP A 251 -23.24 -4.08 34.61
C ASP A 251 -24.44 -4.36 35.53
N LYS A 252 -24.30 -5.38 36.37
CA LYS A 252 -25.36 -5.82 37.31
C LYS A 252 -25.72 -4.72 38.32
N THR A 253 -24.80 -3.82 38.63
CA THR A 253 -24.98 -2.77 39.64
C THR A 253 -25.79 -1.61 39.07
N SER A 254 -25.51 -1.18 37.84
CA SER A 254 -26.27 -0.11 37.18
C SER A 254 -27.44 -0.60 36.32
N LYS A 255 -27.62 -1.92 36.14
CA LYS A 255 -28.62 -2.55 35.23
C LYS A 255 -28.57 -2.00 33.79
N VAL A 256 -27.39 -1.57 33.34
CA VAL A 256 -27.17 -0.98 32.02
C VAL A 256 -26.05 -1.73 31.33
N TRP A 257 -26.20 -1.95 30.02
CA TRP A 257 -25.14 -2.47 29.18
C TRP A 257 -24.05 -1.42 29.03
N ARG A 258 -22.83 -1.75 29.47
CA ARG A 258 -21.67 -0.88 29.33
C ARG A 258 -20.71 -1.47 28.31
N ILE A 259 -20.10 -0.59 27.54
CA ILE A 259 -19.04 -0.94 26.60
C ILE A 259 -17.72 -0.74 27.35
N GLN A 260 -16.89 -1.77 27.36
CA GLN A 260 -15.55 -1.67 27.94
C GLN A 260 -14.74 -0.59 27.23
N GLY A 261 -14.02 0.26 27.98
CA GLY A 261 -13.22 1.35 27.41
C GLY A 261 -12.18 0.90 26.37
N SER A 262 -11.74 -0.36 26.44
CA SER A 262 -10.85 -0.99 25.45
C SER A 262 -11.48 -1.15 24.06
N PHE A 263 -12.80 -0.99 23.93
CA PHE A 263 -13.48 -1.00 22.64
C PHE A 263 -13.03 0.16 21.76
N PHE A 264 -12.80 1.35 22.32
CA PHE A 264 -12.29 2.52 21.59
C PHE A 264 -10.78 2.46 21.44
N SER A 265 -10.31 1.34 20.89
CA SER A 265 -8.92 1.17 20.49
C SER A 265 -8.69 1.76 19.11
N LYS A 266 -7.43 2.10 18.83
CA LYS A 266 -6.93 2.46 17.49
C LYS A 266 -7.39 1.47 16.41
N ASN A 267 -7.34 0.17 16.71
CA ASN A 267 -7.73 -0.88 15.76
C ASN A 267 -9.22 -0.84 15.43
N THR A 268 -10.08 -0.57 16.43
CA THR A 268 -11.52 -0.42 16.20
C THR A 268 -11.85 0.78 15.33
N LEU A 269 -11.13 1.89 15.50
CA LEU A 269 -11.26 3.06 14.62
C LEU A 269 -10.88 2.72 13.17
N GLY A 270 -9.77 2.01 12.97
CA GLY A 270 -9.35 1.53 11.65
C GLY A 270 -10.37 0.59 10.99
N GLU A 271 -10.92 -0.36 11.75
CA GLU A 271 -11.99 -1.26 11.31
C GLU A 271 -13.27 -0.50 10.92
N LEU A 272 -13.65 0.54 11.68
CA LEU A 272 -14.82 1.36 11.39
C LEU A 272 -14.64 2.20 10.12
N ILE A 273 -13.49 2.86 9.96
CA ILE A 273 -13.14 3.62 8.75
C ILE A 273 -13.13 2.68 7.54
N SER A 274 -12.51 1.50 7.70
CA SER A 274 -12.44 0.45 6.66
C SER A 274 -13.83 -0.05 6.26
N LEU A 275 -14.72 -0.29 7.22
CA LEU A 275 -16.10 -0.69 6.96
C LEU A 275 -16.86 0.43 6.23
N TYR A 276 -16.73 1.66 6.72
CA TYR A 276 -17.37 2.82 6.14
C TYR A 276 -16.94 3.04 4.68
N TYR A 277 -15.64 2.89 4.39
CA TYR A 277 -15.14 2.89 3.01
C TYR A 277 -15.80 1.76 2.19
N SER A 278 -15.73 0.51 2.67
CA SER A 278 -16.19 -0.66 1.90
C SER A 278 -17.66 -0.56 1.51
N VAL A 279 -18.52 -0.13 2.44
CA VAL A 279 -19.96 0.02 2.16
C VAL A 279 -20.22 1.04 1.05
N ASN A 280 -19.52 2.17 1.07
CA ASN A 280 -19.69 3.21 0.05
C ASN A 280 -19.11 2.79 -1.31
N ASP A 281 -17.98 2.08 -1.34
CA ASP A 281 -17.36 1.59 -2.58
C ASP A 281 -18.20 0.48 -3.23
N GLU A 282 -18.68 -0.49 -2.45
CA GLU A 282 -19.57 -1.54 -2.93
C GLU A 282 -20.91 -0.97 -3.41
N SER A 283 -21.47 0.01 -2.70
CA SER A 283 -22.67 0.74 -3.15
C SER A 283 -22.44 1.40 -4.51
N LEU A 284 -21.27 2.00 -4.73
CA LEU A 284 -20.92 2.64 -5.99
C LEU A 284 -20.67 1.63 -7.12
N LEU A 285 -20.15 0.45 -6.81
CA LEU A 285 -20.08 -0.66 -7.76
C LEU A 285 -21.48 -1.14 -8.18
N LEU A 286 -22.40 -1.32 -7.22
CA LEU A 286 -23.79 -1.71 -7.51
C LEU A 286 -24.50 -0.68 -8.40
N PHE A 287 -24.18 0.61 -8.26
CA PHE A 287 -24.64 1.64 -9.20
C PHE A 287 -24.06 1.48 -10.61
N LYS A 288 -22.78 1.12 -10.74
CA LYS A 288 -22.14 0.89 -12.05
C LYS A 288 -22.70 -0.36 -12.74
N LEU A 289 -23.07 -1.38 -11.96
CA LEU A 289 -23.72 -2.60 -12.44
C LEU A 289 -25.22 -2.43 -12.71
N LYS A 290 -25.76 -1.22 -12.54
CA LYS A 290 -27.19 -0.90 -12.70
C LYS A 290 -28.14 -1.67 -11.75
N PHE A 291 -27.61 -2.26 -10.69
CA PHE A 291 -28.42 -2.89 -9.64
C PHE A 291 -29.15 -1.84 -8.80
N LEU A 292 -28.46 -0.76 -8.43
CA LEU A 292 -29.05 0.42 -7.80
C LEU A 292 -29.28 1.52 -8.84
N GLN A 293 -30.42 2.20 -8.79
CA GLN A 293 -30.78 3.24 -9.78
C GLN A 293 -30.97 4.65 -9.18
N ASN A 294 -31.05 4.76 -7.86
CA ASN A 294 -31.27 6.05 -7.19
C ASN A 294 -30.08 7.02 -7.36
N LYS A 295 -30.29 8.10 -8.12
CA LYS A 295 -29.27 9.12 -8.42
C LYS A 295 -28.80 9.89 -7.18
N THR A 296 -29.68 10.11 -6.20
CA THR A 296 -29.36 10.83 -4.96
C THR A 296 -28.39 10.01 -4.11
N TRP A 297 -28.70 8.73 -3.92
CA TRP A 297 -27.83 7.81 -3.18
C TRP A 297 -26.47 7.64 -3.89
N ARG A 298 -26.42 7.61 -5.22
CA ARG A 298 -25.15 7.58 -5.97
C ARG A 298 -24.25 8.78 -5.67
N ARG A 299 -24.83 9.99 -5.58
CA ARG A 299 -24.07 11.21 -5.26
C ARG A 299 -23.54 11.20 -3.82
N ILE A 300 -24.37 10.74 -2.89
CA ILE A 300 -24.02 10.59 -1.48
C ILE A 300 -22.90 9.56 -1.35
N ALA A 301 -23.10 8.33 -1.84
CA ALA A 301 -22.10 7.27 -1.80
C ALA A 301 -20.76 7.70 -2.43
N GLY A 302 -20.79 8.40 -3.58
CA GLY A 302 -19.57 8.91 -4.20
C GLY A 302 -18.83 9.94 -3.34
N ARG A 303 -19.53 10.86 -2.68
CA ARG A 303 -18.89 11.85 -1.79
C ARG A 303 -18.34 11.20 -0.52
N HIS A 304 -19.10 10.29 0.07
CA HIS A 304 -18.74 9.62 1.32
C HIS A 304 -17.65 8.57 1.11
N GLU A 305 -17.58 7.94 -0.05
CA GLU A 305 -16.45 7.11 -0.44
C GLU A 305 -15.16 7.93 -0.45
N SER A 306 -15.14 9.08 -1.12
CA SER A 306 -13.93 9.90 -1.21
C SER A 306 -13.53 10.49 0.15
N TYR A 307 -14.51 10.81 0.99
CA TYR A 307 -14.28 11.23 2.36
C TYR A 307 -13.74 10.08 3.24
N ALA A 308 -14.32 8.89 3.14
CA ALA A 308 -13.85 7.70 3.84
C ALA A 308 -12.39 7.41 3.50
N TRP A 309 -12.04 7.50 2.22
CA TRP A 309 -10.68 7.29 1.76
C TRP A 309 -9.71 8.37 2.25
N TYR A 310 -10.16 9.62 2.33
CA TYR A 310 -9.37 10.69 2.92
C TYR A 310 -9.05 10.42 4.41
N CYS A 311 -10.06 10.04 5.19
CA CYS A 311 -9.87 9.65 6.59
C CYS A 311 -8.97 8.42 6.74
N ASP A 312 -9.14 7.42 5.89
CA ASP A 312 -8.29 6.24 5.84
C ASP A 312 -6.83 6.58 5.52
N SER A 313 -6.59 7.53 4.61
CA SER A 313 -5.25 7.99 4.27
C SER A 313 -4.56 8.69 5.44
N TRP A 314 -5.29 9.51 6.21
CA TRP A 314 -4.77 10.12 7.44
C TRP A 314 -4.48 9.09 8.52
N PHE A 315 -5.37 8.13 8.70
CA PHE A 315 -5.18 7.05 9.66
C PHE A 315 -3.96 6.19 9.30
N ALA A 316 -3.80 5.85 8.02
CA ALA A 316 -2.65 5.13 7.49
C ALA A 316 -1.33 5.92 7.67
N LEU A 317 -1.35 7.24 7.47
CA LEU A 317 -0.18 8.10 7.73
C LEU A 317 0.21 8.07 9.20
N TYR A 318 -0.77 8.19 10.11
CA TYR A 318 -0.53 8.08 11.54
C TYR A 318 0.05 6.71 11.93
N ASN A 319 -0.45 5.62 11.33
CA ASN A 319 0.07 4.27 11.54
C ASN A 319 1.51 4.12 11.06
N ALA A 320 1.81 4.59 9.85
CA ALA A 320 3.14 4.55 9.28
C ALA A 320 4.14 5.38 10.09
N TRP A 321 3.73 6.57 10.54
CA TRP A 321 4.54 7.42 11.40
C TRP A 321 4.82 6.79 12.77
N SER A 322 3.79 6.26 13.42
CA SER A 322 3.92 5.56 14.71
C SER A 322 4.82 4.32 14.58
N SER A 323 4.70 3.56 13.49
CA SER A 323 5.59 2.43 13.19
C SER A 323 7.02 2.87 12.90
N LEU A 324 7.21 4.01 12.23
CA LEU A 324 8.55 4.54 11.97
C LEU A 324 9.25 4.89 13.28
N GLN A 325 8.52 5.53 14.21
CA GLN A 325 9.06 5.89 15.51
C GLN A 325 9.45 4.64 16.33
N SER A 326 8.59 3.61 16.36
CA SER A 326 8.90 2.38 17.08
C SER A 326 10.08 1.62 16.47
N LEU A 327 10.18 1.56 15.14
CA LEU A 327 11.32 0.96 14.44
C LEU A 327 12.61 1.76 14.65
N SER A 328 12.53 3.08 14.70
CA SER A 328 13.69 3.93 15.00
C SER A 328 14.19 3.73 16.43
N GLN A 329 13.29 3.52 17.39
CA GLN A 329 13.67 3.17 18.76
C GLN A 329 14.34 1.79 18.82
N GLN A 330 13.75 0.78 18.16
CA GLN A 330 14.34 -0.56 18.10
C GLN A 330 15.74 -0.54 17.46
N GLU A 331 15.93 0.22 16.37
CA GLU A 331 17.23 0.40 15.75
C GLU A 331 18.26 0.95 16.73
N MET A 332 17.90 1.98 17.49
CA MET A 332 18.77 2.57 18.51
C MET A 332 19.11 1.57 19.62
N ASP A 333 18.12 0.83 20.12
CA ASP A 333 18.29 -0.15 21.19
C ASP A 333 19.28 -1.26 20.78
N ILE A 334 19.17 -1.76 19.54
CA ILE A 334 20.08 -2.81 19.02
C ILE A 334 21.47 -2.28 18.76
N GLN A 335 21.60 -1.05 18.23
CA GLN A 335 22.92 -0.43 18.11
C GLN A 335 23.60 -0.25 19.46
N ILE A 336 22.84 0.07 20.51
CA ILE A 336 23.36 0.12 21.88
C ILE A 336 23.79 -1.28 22.33
N GLN A 337 22.98 -2.31 22.11
CA GLN A 337 23.33 -3.70 22.45
C GLN A 337 24.62 -4.14 21.77
N ILE A 338 24.75 -3.91 20.45
CA ILE A 338 25.97 -4.20 19.69
C ILE A 338 27.17 -3.46 20.29
N ARG A 339 27.04 -2.16 20.60
CA ARG A 339 28.13 -1.37 21.20
C ARG A 339 28.50 -1.85 22.60
N VAL A 340 27.52 -2.23 23.41
CA VAL A 340 27.73 -2.78 24.75
C VAL A 340 28.45 -4.12 24.65
N LYS A 341 28.01 -5.02 23.76
CA LYS A 341 28.68 -6.30 23.48
C LYS A 341 30.12 -6.08 23.01
N GLN A 342 30.35 -5.15 22.07
CA GLN A 342 31.70 -4.81 21.59
C GLN A 342 32.61 -4.25 22.68
N ARG A 343 32.10 -3.37 23.55
CA ARG A 343 32.87 -2.83 24.69
C ARG A 343 33.15 -3.89 25.75
N ALA A 344 32.17 -4.71 26.09
CA ALA A 344 32.36 -5.83 27.01
C ALA A 344 33.38 -6.83 26.47
N LYS A 345 33.40 -7.08 25.16
CA LYS A 345 34.39 -7.91 24.46
C LYS A 345 35.79 -7.31 24.55
N ALA A 346 35.94 -6.01 24.31
CA ALA A 346 37.23 -5.33 24.44
C ALA A 346 37.79 -5.45 25.87
N LEU A 347 36.95 -5.21 26.89
CA LEU A 347 37.32 -5.34 28.30
C LEU A 347 37.62 -6.79 28.71
N SER A 348 36.82 -7.76 28.25
CA SER A 348 37.04 -9.18 28.52
C SER A 348 38.35 -9.67 27.92
N LYS A 349 38.69 -9.22 26.69
CA LYS A 349 39.96 -9.55 26.03
C LYS A 349 41.17 -8.99 26.79
N GLU A 350 41.04 -7.78 27.35
CA GLU A 350 42.06 -7.14 28.18
C GLU A 350 42.24 -7.88 29.53
N LEU A 351 41.14 -8.32 30.14
CA LEU A 351 41.15 -8.99 31.46
C LEU A 351 41.54 -10.48 31.42
N LEU A 352 41.12 -11.23 30.39
CA LEU A 352 41.29 -12.70 30.34
C LEU A 352 42.47 -13.19 29.49
N GLY A 353 43.24 -12.29 28.86
CA GLY A 353 44.43 -12.67 28.11
C GLY A 353 44.12 -13.50 26.85
N GLY A 354 43.67 -12.81 25.79
CA GLY A 354 43.86 -13.17 24.37
C GLY A 354 43.26 -14.45 23.77
N THR A 355 43.08 -15.55 24.52
CA THR A 355 43.15 -16.89 23.91
C THR A 355 41.90 -17.77 24.08
N ALA A 356 40.90 -17.38 24.91
CA ALA A 356 39.87 -18.32 25.37
C ALA A 356 38.44 -18.18 24.77
N LEU A 357 38.15 -17.22 23.87
CA LEU A 357 36.75 -16.85 23.54
C LEU A 357 36.39 -16.81 22.04
N HIS A 358 36.83 -17.76 21.23
CA HIS A 358 36.58 -17.71 19.76
C HIS A 358 35.41 -18.58 19.23
N ALA A 359 34.95 -19.61 19.93
CA ALA A 359 34.13 -20.67 19.28
C ALA A 359 32.60 -20.54 19.38
N SER A 360 32.04 -19.84 20.38
CA SER A 360 30.58 -19.71 20.59
C SER A 360 29.99 -18.36 20.17
N HIS A 361 30.79 -17.51 19.51
CA HIS A 361 30.59 -16.05 19.49
C HIS A 361 30.35 -15.46 18.09
N LEU A 362 30.54 -16.24 17.01
CA LEU A 362 30.32 -15.80 15.63
C LEU A 362 28.83 -15.76 15.25
N ASP A 363 28.01 -16.61 15.86
CA ASP A 363 26.58 -16.70 15.57
C ASP A 363 25.81 -15.48 16.12
N ASP A 364 26.08 -15.06 17.36
CA ASP A 364 25.37 -13.94 18.01
C ASP A 364 25.70 -12.56 17.39
N GLU A 365 26.92 -12.38 16.87
CA GLU A 365 27.31 -11.16 16.14
C GLU A 365 26.70 -11.11 14.73
N THR A 366 26.45 -12.28 14.12
CA THR A 366 25.78 -12.41 12.83
C THR A 366 24.28 -12.16 12.96
N ASP A 367 23.65 -12.69 14.01
CA ASP A 367 22.22 -12.54 14.30
C ASP A 367 21.84 -11.07 14.58
N ASP A 368 22.60 -10.37 15.42
CA ASP A 368 22.37 -8.95 15.72
C ASP A 368 22.49 -8.08 14.44
N GLN A 369 23.43 -8.42 13.55
CA GLN A 369 23.60 -7.74 12.28
C GLN A 369 22.46 -8.03 11.29
N GLN A 370 21.96 -9.26 11.25
CA GLN A 370 20.79 -9.62 10.44
C GLN A 370 19.54 -8.88 10.94
N LEU A 371 19.34 -8.83 12.25
CA LEU A 371 18.22 -8.14 12.88
C LEU A 371 18.26 -6.62 12.61
N LEU A 372 19.46 -6.02 12.65
CA LEU A 372 19.66 -4.62 12.26
C LEU A 372 19.33 -4.38 10.77
N LYS A 373 19.71 -5.29 9.86
CA LYS A 373 19.36 -5.20 8.43
C LYS A 373 17.84 -5.29 8.24
N GLU A 374 17.17 -6.19 8.96
CA GLU A 374 15.71 -6.35 8.90
C GLU A 374 14.99 -5.08 9.38
N ILE A 375 15.44 -4.47 10.48
CA ILE A 375 14.84 -3.23 10.99
C ILE A 375 15.04 -2.07 10.02
N ARG A 376 16.24 -1.93 9.45
CA ARG A 376 16.49 -0.90 8.42
C ARG A 376 15.61 -1.10 7.19
N PHE A 377 15.39 -2.36 6.79
CA PHE A 377 14.46 -2.69 5.72
C PHE A 377 13.02 -2.29 6.07
N LYS A 378 12.54 -2.63 7.28
CA LYS A 378 11.20 -2.23 7.78
C LYS A 378 11.06 -0.71 7.83
N LYS A 379 12.09 0.01 8.30
CA LYS A 379 12.13 1.48 8.35
C LYS A 379 12.01 2.10 6.96
N SER A 380 12.73 1.55 5.98
CA SER A 380 12.64 1.98 4.58
C SER A 380 11.25 1.75 4.00
N ASN A 381 10.60 0.63 4.32
CA ASN A 381 9.22 0.37 3.90
C ASN A 381 8.21 1.31 4.57
N ALA A 382 8.39 1.64 5.86
CA ALA A 382 7.56 2.61 6.56
C ALA A 382 7.69 4.02 5.94
N MET A 383 8.89 4.42 5.51
CA MET A 383 9.08 5.67 4.76
C MET A 383 8.36 5.65 3.41
N LEU A 384 8.41 4.53 2.67
CA LEU A 384 7.65 4.39 1.43
C LEU A 384 6.14 4.54 1.66
N ASP A 385 5.62 4.01 2.78
CA ASP A 385 4.22 4.18 3.16
C ASP A 385 3.87 5.63 3.48
N ILE A 386 4.76 6.37 4.16
CA ILE A 386 4.56 7.81 4.44
C ILE A 386 4.48 8.60 3.13
N TYR A 387 5.44 8.44 2.22
CA TYR A 387 5.41 9.16 0.94
C TYR A 387 4.19 8.81 0.09
N LYS A 388 3.81 7.54 0.07
CA LYS A 388 2.61 7.07 -0.61
C LYS A 388 1.34 7.67 -0.01
N THR A 389 1.20 7.65 1.32
CA THR A 389 0.01 8.19 2.01
C THR A 389 -0.08 9.71 1.90
N LEU A 390 1.04 10.43 1.94
CA LEU A 390 1.07 11.86 1.63
C LEU A 390 0.55 12.16 0.23
N SER A 391 0.98 11.36 -0.75
CA SER A 391 0.50 11.47 -2.13
C SER A 391 -1.01 11.18 -2.24
N ASP A 392 -1.51 10.15 -1.56
CA ASP A 392 -2.94 9.84 -1.51
C ASP A 392 -3.74 10.96 -0.78
N ILE A 393 -3.20 11.59 0.29
CA ILE A 393 -3.82 12.72 0.99
C ILE A 393 -3.95 13.91 0.04
N ILE A 394 -2.86 14.34 -0.61
CA ILE A 394 -2.87 15.46 -1.56
C ILE A 394 -3.88 15.19 -2.68
N PHE A 395 -3.87 13.97 -3.22
CA PHE A 395 -4.83 13.54 -4.24
C PHE A 395 -6.28 13.70 -3.77
N ASN A 396 -6.59 13.25 -2.55
CA ASN A 396 -7.93 13.24 -1.99
C ASN A 396 -8.42 14.62 -1.53
N SER A 397 -7.52 15.47 -1.08
CA SER A 397 -7.85 16.84 -0.68
C SER A 397 -8.56 17.59 -1.82
N TYR A 398 -8.12 17.42 -3.07
CA TYR A 398 -8.79 18.06 -4.21
C TYR A 398 -10.25 17.62 -4.38
N THR A 399 -10.51 16.32 -4.24
CA THR A 399 -11.86 15.76 -4.38
C THR A 399 -12.76 16.12 -3.21
N VAL A 400 -12.26 16.05 -1.97
CA VAL A 400 -13.04 16.28 -0.74
C VAL A 400 -13.37 17.75 -0.55
N PHE A 401 -12.40 18.64 -0.72
CA PHE A 401 -12.58 20.09 -0.55
C PHE A 401 -13.07 20.79 -1.81
N ASN A 402 -13.25 20.06 -2.92
CA ASN A 402 -13.64 20.61 -4.22
C ASN A 402 -12.73 21.79 -4.65
N MET A 403 -11.43 21.66 -4.38
CA MET A 403 -10.45 22.69 -4.69
C MET A 403 -10.23 22.76 -6.20
N LYS A 404 -10.20 23.98 -6.75
CA LYS A 404 -9.85 24.20 -8.16
C LYS A 404 -8.39 23.79 -8.35
N LEU A 405 -8.17 22.75 -9.16
CA LEU A 405 -6.83 22.31 -9.52
C LEU A 405 -6.14 23.41 -10.34
N HIS A 406 -5.06 23.98 -9.80
CA HIS A 406 -4.21 24.92 -10.55
C HIS A 406 -3.55 24.23 -11.76
N PHE A 407 -3.32 22.92 -11.66
CA PHE A 407 -2.84 22.06 -12.74
C PHE A 407 -3.66 20.77 -12.78
N ALA A 408 -4.31 20.50 -13.92
CA ALA A 408 -5.09 19.28 -14.13
C ALA A 408 -4.25 17.99 -14.00
N THR A 409 -2.93 18.09 -14.15
CA THR A 409 -2.00 16.97 -14.12
C THR A 409 -1.55 16.59 -12.70
N VAL A 410 -1.65 17.49 -11.70
CA VAL A 410 -1.18 17.21 -10.32
C VAL A 410 -1.91 15.99 -9.75
N GLN A 411 -3.22 15.91 -9.96
CA GLN A 411 -4.00 14.75 -9.53
C GLN A 411 -3.53 13.46 -10.21
N ILE A 412 -3.18 13.50 -11.51
CA ILE A 412 -2.68 12.33 -12.24
C ILE A 412 -1.32 11.92 -11.69
N TRP A 413 -0.40 12.86 -11.49
CA TRP A 413 0.95 12.62 -10.96
C TRP A 413 0.91 12.04 -9.55
N MET A 414 0.08 12.59 -8.65
CA MET A 414 -0.08 12.06 -7.29
C MET A 414 -0.70 10.66 -7.28
N GLY A 415 -1.54 10.34 -8.26
CA GLY A 415 -2.04 8.98 -8.46
C GLY A 415 -0.94 8.01 -8.91
N ILE A 416 -0.08 8.44 -9.84
CA ILE A 416 1.05 7.66 -10.33
C ILE A 416 2.07 7.41 -9.22
N SER A 417 2.53 8.44 -8.51
CA SER A 417 3.51 8.30 -7.42
C SER A 417 3.01 7.36 -6.32
N ALA A 418 1.75 7.52 -5.86
CA ALA A 418 1.18 6.62 -4.87
C ALA A 418 1.12 5.16 -5.37
N SER A 419 0.77 4.96 -6.64
CA SER A 419 0.69 3.61 -7.24
C SER A 419 2.05 2.96 -7.46
N PHE A 420 3.04 3.77 -7.85
CA PHE A 420 4.41 3.34 -8.06
C PHE A 420 5.07 2.94 -6.73
N LEU A 421 5.01 3.82 -5.71
CA LEU A 421 5.53 3.52 -4.38
C LEU A 421 4.88 2.28 -3.77
N SER A 422 3.57 2.12 -3.96
CA SER A 422 2.84 0.92 -3.51
C SER A 422 3.35 -0.36 -4.19
N SER A 423 3.66 -0.29 -5.49
CA SER A 423 4.14 -1.42 -6.29
C SER A 423 5.58 -1.78 -5.92
N VAL A 424 6.44 -0.77 -5.73
CA VAL A 424 7.83 -0.95 -5.26
C VAL A 424 7.86 -1.62 -3.89
N LYS A 425 7.00 -1.19 -2.94
CA LYS A 425 6.89 -1.84 -1.63
C LYS A 425 6.51 -3.32 -1.76
N LEU A 426 5.52 -3.64 -2.59
CA LEU A 426 5.09 -5.02 -2.79
C LEU A 426 6.19 -5.87 -3.42
N TYR A 427 6.89 -5.32 -4.42
CA TYR A 427 8.03 -5.97 -5.06
C TYR A 427 9.10 -6.33 -4.03
N ARG A 428 9.48 -5.38 -3.17
CA ARG A 428 10.46 -5.61 -2.10
C ARG A 428 10.01 -6.68 -1.11
N GLN A 429 8.74 -6.67 -0.70
CA GLN A 429 8.19 -7.68 0.21
C GLN A 429 8.14 -9.08 -0.42
N LYS A 430 7.75 -9.18 -1.69
CA LYS A 430 7.72 -10.47 -2.41
C LYS A 430 9.11 -10.99 -2.68
N LYS A 431 10.07 -10.12 -3.04
CA LYS A 431 11.49 -10.48 -3.19
C LYS A 431 12.02 -11.07 -1.88
N GLN A 432 11.84 -10.37 -0.75
CA GLN A 432 12.28 -10.88 0.55
C GLN A 432 11.61 -12.22 0.92
N SER A 433 10.32 -12.39 0.62
CA SER A 433 9.60 -13.64 0.90
C SER A 433 10.03 -14.81 0.01
N LEU A 434 10.62 -14.56 -1.15
CA LEU A 434 11.17 -15.59 -2.04
C LEU A 434 12.62 -15.91 -1.67
N GLU A 435 13.39 -14.92 -1.23
CA GLU A 435 14.75 -15.11 -0.71
C GLU A 435 14.77 -15.83 0.65
N SER A 436 13.67 -15.78 1.41
CA SER A 436 13.54 -16.46 2.70
C SER A 436 12.95 -17.87 2.62
N LYS A 437 12.63 -18.36 1.42
CA LYS A 437 12.17 -19.73 1.16
C LYS A 437 13.33 -20.56 0.68
#